data_AF-A0AAR2JKI4-F1
#
_entry.id   AF-A0AAR2JKI4-F1
#
_cell.length_a   1.000
_cell.length_b   1.000
_cell.length_c   1.000
_cell.angle_alpha   90.00
_cell.angle_beta   90.00
_cell.angle_gamma   90.00
#
_symmetry.space_group_name_H-M   'P 1'
#
loop_
_entity.id
_entity.type
_entity.pdbx_description
1 polymer ?
#
loop_
_entity_poly.entity_id
_entity_poly.type
_entity_poly.pdbx_seq_one_letter_code
_entity_poly.pdbx_strand_id
1 'polypeptide(L)'
;PHNLLFIVECHGTTLLPQFLGMYRITVDGDETYMIVTRNVFSHRLSVYKKYDLKVGKLSRPGSTVAREASDKEKAKELPTYKDNDFINDGQKIYIDEENKKIFLDKLRKDVEFLALLKLMDYSLLVGIHDVERAEQEEVESEDNEGDEEGESDGGIVGTPPDSPSNTLDSNKPLSPGDFDPTIDVYAIKSHENSPRKEVYFMAVIDILQHYDAKKKAAHAAKTVKHGAGAEISTVNPEQYSKRFYDFITTILP
;
A
#
# COMPACT_ATOMS: atom_id res chain seq x y z
N PRO A 1 8.60 10.45 -18.82
CA PRO A 1 8.17 11.85 -19.03
C PRO A 1 6.86 12.21 -18.31
N HIS A 2 5.76 11.49 -18.58
CA HIS A 2 4.44 11.80 -17.99
C HIS A 2 4.38 11.67 -16.46
N ASN A 3 5.00 10.62 -15.89
CA ASN A 3 5.09 10.45 -14.43
C ASN A 3 5.88 11.58 -13.74
N LEU A 4 7.00 12.02 -14.34
CA LEU A 4 7.79 13.13 -13.83
C LEU A 4 7.02 14.46 -13.86
N LEU A 5 6.28 14.73 -14.95
CA LEU A 5 5.43 15.92 -15.06
C LEU A 5 4.34 15.93 -13.97
N PHE A 6 3.67 14.78 -13.78
CA PHE A 6 2.61 14.65 -12.78
C PHE A 6 3.12 14.82 -11.35
N ILE A 7 4.27 14.23 -11.02
CA ILE A 7 4.91 14.41 -9.71
C ILE A 7 5.24 15.89 -9.46
N VAL A 8 5.74 16.60 -10.48
CA VAL A 8 6.02 18.03 -10.40
C VAL A 8 4.74 18.85 -10.22
N GLU A 9 3.68 18.55 -10.98
CA GLU A 9 2.38 19.24 -10.90
C GLU A 9 1.67 19.02 -9.56
N CYS A 10 1.82 17.82 -8.97
CA CYS A 10 1.26 17.48 -7.68
C CYS A 10 2.18 17.82 -6.49
N HIS A 11 3.30 18.51 -6.73
CA HIS A 11 4.31 18.85 -5.71
C HIS A 11 4.75 17.65 -4.85
N GLY A 12 4.79 16.44 -5.42
CA GLY A 12 5.09 15.19 -4.70
C GLY A 12 3.98 14.67 -3.78
N THR A 13 2.83 15.34 -3.70
CA THR A 13 1.68 14.89 -2.89
C THR A 13 0.79 13.91 -3.67
N THR A 14 1.23 12.66 -3.74
CA THR A 14 0.56 11.57 -4.49
C THR A 14 0.60 10.26 -3.70
N LEU A 15 -0.39 9.40 -3.94
CA LEU A 15 -0.42 8.02 -3.43
C LEU A 15 0.28 7.03 -4.37
N LEU A 16 0.73 7.48 -5.55
CA LEU A 16 1.44 6.63 -6.51
C LEU A 16 2.83 6.24 -5.97
N PRO A 17 3.43 5.14 -6.49
CA PRO A 17 4.79 4.75 -6.12
C PRO A 17 5.80 5.83 -6.50
N GLN A 18 6.62 6.24 -5.53
CA GLN A 18 7.75 7.13 -5.80
C GLN A 18 8.93 6.32 -6.33
N PHE A 19 9.08 6.27 -7.65
CA PHE A 19 10.21 5.60 -8.31
C PHE A 19 11.51 6.36 -8.04
N LEU A 20 12.45 5.70 -7.37
CA LEU A 20 13.77 6.23 -7.01
C LEU A 20 14.83 5.83 -8.03
N GLY A 21 14.68 4.66 -8.65
CA GLY A 21 15.61 4.18 -9.66
C GLY A 21 15.07 2.97 -10.42
N MET A 22 15.59 2.77 -11.63
CA MET A 22 15.35 1.59 -12.45
C MET A 22 16.68 1.06 -12.93
N TYR A 23 16.94 -0.22 -12.69
CA TYR A 23 18.21 -0.87 -12.92
C TYR A 23 18.02 -2.12 -13.77
N ARG A 24 19.06 -2.46 -14.54
CA ARG A 24 19.19 -3.76 -15.21
C ARG A 24 20.48 -4.39 -14.72
N ILE A 25 20.37 -5.59 -14.17
CA ILE A 25 21.48 -6.39 -13.66
C ILE A 25 21.62 -7.60 -14.57
N THR A 26 22.84 -7.92 -14.99
CA THR A 26 23.12 -9.10 -15.82
C THR A 26 24.09 -10.00 -15.07
N VAL A 27 23.69 -11.25 -14.80
CA VAL A 27 24.51 -12.27 -14.12
C VAL A 27 24.45 -13.55 -14.95
N ASP A 28 25.61 -14.12 -15.29
CA ASP A 28 25.73 -15.34 -16.10
C ASP A 28 24.94 -15.34 -17.43
N GLY A 29 24.71 -14.15 -18.00
CA GLY A 29 23.93 -13.96 -19.22
C GLY A 29 22.43 -13.74 -19.01
N ASP A 30 21.94 -13.92 -17.78
CA ASP A 30 20.54 -13.66 -17.42
C ASP A 30 20.36 -12.19 -17.02
N GLU A 31 19.41 -11.51 -17.68
CA GLU A 31 19.04 -10.13 -17.38
C GLU A 31 17.88 -10.07 -16.38
N THR A 32 18.08 -9.35 -15.28
CA THR A 32 17.05 -9.02 -14.29
C THR A 32 16.83 -7.51 -14.26
N TYR A 33 15.56 -7.10 -14.26
CA TYR A 33 15.15 -5.70 -14.19
C TYR A 33 14.62 -5.40 -12.79
N MET A 34 15.10 -4.32 -12.17
CA MET A 34 14.73 -3.93 -10.82
C MET A 34 14.25 -2.49 -10.80
N ILE A 35 13.19 -2.24 -10.06
CA ILE A 35 12.69 -0.88 -9.79
C ILE A 35 12.77 -0.68 -8.28
N VAL A 36 13.36 0.44 -7.87
CA VAL A 36 13.44 0.84 -6.47
C VAL A 36 12.41 1.94 -6.25
N THR A 37 11.54 1.76 -5.25
CA THR A 37 10.53 2.74 -4.84
C THR A 37 10.69 3.09 -3.37
N ARG A 38 10.15 4.23 -2.94
CA ARG A 38 9.94 4.50 -1.51
C ARG A 38 9.05 3.38 -0.92
N ASN A 39 9.38 2.95 0.31
CA ASN A 39 8.54 2.00 1.03
C ASN A 39 7.21 2.65 1.40
N VAL A 40 6.11 1.91 1.27
CA VAL A 40 4.78 2.35 1.66
C VAL A 40 4.63 2.33 3.18
N PHE A 41 5.22 1.32 3.82
CA PHE A 41 5.15 1.13 5.27
C PHE A 41 6.30 1.85 5.97
N SER A 42 6.07 2.23 7.22
CA SER A 42 7.11 2.79 8.06
C SER A 42 8.21 1.76 8.33
N HIS A 43 9.42 2.26 8.52
CA HIS A 43 10.56 1.49 9.00
C HIS A 43 10.55 1.33 10.54
N ARG A 44 9.74 2.13 11.25
CA ARG A 44 9.65 2.14 12.71
C ARG A 44 8.36 1.52 13.23
N LEU A 45 7.24 1.81 12.58
CA LEU A 45 5.93 1.32 13.03
C LEU A 45 5.61 -0.03 12.37
N SER A 46 5.60 -1.10 13.18
CA SER A 46 5.35 -2.46 12.73
C SER A 46 3.92 -2.63 12.21
N VAL A 47 3.77 -3.14 10.99
CA VAL A 47 2.45 -3.40 10.40
C VAL A 47 1.99 -4.79 10.84
N TYR A 48 0.89 -4.86 11.60
CA TYR A 48 0.33 -6.13 12.06
C TYR A 48 -0.70 -6.72 11.08
N LYS A 49 -1.28 -5.89 10.20
CA LYS A 49 -2.27 -6.32 9.20
C LYS A 49 -2.08 -5.62 7.86
N LYS A 50 -2.14 -6.38 6.76
CA LYS A 50 -1.96 -5.88 5.39
C LYS A 50 -3.10 -6.29 4.47
N TYR A 51 -3.49 -5.39 3.58
CA TYR A 51 -4.49 -5.63 2.55
C TYR A 51 -4.02 -5.14 1.18
N ASP A 52 -4.25 -5.95 0.14
CA ASP A 52 -4.21 -5.57 -1.27
C ASP A 52 -5.64 -5.37 -1.76
N LEU A 53 -6.08 -4.11 -1.74
CA LEU A 53 -7.44 -3.74 -2.07
C LEU A 53 -7.54 -3.31 -3.52
N LYS A 54 -8.34 -4.04 -4.28
CA LYS A 54 -8.60 -3.81 -5.69
C LYS A 54 -10.08 -3.95 -5.92
N VAL A 55 -10.64 -3.18 -6.84
CA VAL A 55 -12.02 -3.48 -7.25
C VAL A 55 -12.04 -4.89 -7.83
N GLY A 56 -12.63 -5.81 -7.08
CA GLY A 56 -12.80 -7.16 -7.57
C GLY A 56 -13.57 -7.13 -8.88
N LYS A 57 -13.46 -8.21 -9.64
CA LYS A 57 -14.48 -8.51 -10.67
C LYS A 57 -15.89 -8.72 -10.05
N LEU A 58 -16.04 -8.46 -8.75
CA LEU A 58 -17.23 -8.55 -7.90
C LEU A 58 -18.35 -7.55 -8.22
N SER A 59 -18.24 -6.67 -9.21
CA SER A 59 -19.42 -5.92 -9.70
C SER A 59 -20.18 -6.66 -10.81
N ARG A 60 -20.03 -8.00 -10.91
CA ARG A 60 -20.94 -8.83 -11.70
C ARG A 60 -21.69 -9.81 -10.80
N PRO A 61 -23.03 -9.82 -10.83
CA PRO A 61 -23.78 -11.00 -10.43
C PRO A 61 -23.25 -12.22 -11.19
N GLY A 62 -22.75 -13.23 -10.48
CA GLY A 62 -22.27 -14.49 -11.08
C GLY A 62 -20.78 -14.59 -11.43
N SER A 63 -19.93 -13.62 -11.09
CA SER A 63 -18.46 -13.79 -11.23
C SER A 63 -17.86 -14.49 -10.01
N THR A 64 -17.69 -15.80 -10.09
CA THR A 64 -17.24 -16.73 -9.03
C THR A 64 -15.74 -16.64 -8.64
N VAL A 65 -15.06 -15.52 -8.87
CA VAL A 65 -13.67 -15.36 -8.41
C VAL A 65 -13.66 -14.57 -7.11
N ALA A 66 -13.72 -15.28 -5.99
CA ALA A 66 -13.49 -14.72 -4.66
C ALA A 66 -12.06 -14.13 -4.60
N ARG A 67 -11.94 -12.82 -4.45
CA ARG A 67 -10.64 -12.17 -4.18
C ARG A 67 -10.38 -12.25 -2.69
N GLU A 68 -10.00 -13.44 -2.25
CA GLU A 68 -9.60 -13.76 -0.89
C GLU A 68 -8.14 -14.21 -0.89
N ALA A 69 -7.46 -14.01 0.23
CA ALA A 69 -6.15 -14.59 0.47
C ALA A 69 -6.27 -16.12 0.46
N SER A 70 -5.35 -16.79 -0.25
CA SER A 70 -5.27 -18.26 -0.26
C SER A 70 -4.85 -18.77 1.11
N ASP A 71 -5.17 -20.01 1.46
CA ASP A 71 -4.76 -20.63 2.73
C ASP A 71 -3.24 -20.57 2.95
N LYS A 72 -2.45 -20.74 1.88
CA LYS A 72 -0.97 -20.59 1.91
C LYS A 72 -0.52 -19.17 2.29
N GLU A 73 -1.27 -18.16 1.87
CA GLU A 73 -0.99 -16.77 2.21
C GLU A 73 -1.38 -16.50 3.65
N LYS A 74 -2.55 -16.99 4.08
CA LYS A 74 -3.07 -16.88 5.45
C LYS A 74 -2.20 -17.58 6.50
N ALA A 75 -1.38 -18.56 6.08
CA ALA A 75 -0.45 -19.28 6.96
C ALA A 75 0.88 -18.56 7.21
N LYS A 76 1.15 -17.42 6.54
CA LYS A 76 2.35 -16.61 6.82
C LYS A 76 2.19 -15.84 8.12
N GLU A 77 3.30 -15.46 8.74
CA GLU A 77 3.30 -14.59 9.94
C GLU A 77 2.58 -13.26 9.68
N LEU A 78 2.80 -12.67 8.50
CA LEU A 78 2.14 -11.42 8.10
C LEU A 78 1.47 -11.57 6.72
N PRO A 79 0.24 -12.13 6.68
CA PRO A 79 -0.50 -12.40 5.44
C PRO A 79 -0.92 -11.10 4.75
N THR A 80 -1.08 -11.17 3.42
CA THR A 80 -1.69 -10.10 2.62
C THR A 80 -3.12 -10.47 2.27
N TYR A 81 -4.07 -9.88 2.99
CA TYR A 81 -5.50 -10.05 2.77
C TYR A 81 -5.99 -9.31 1.53
N LYS A 82 -7.17 -9.65 1.04
CA LYS A 82 -7.76 -9.04 -0.15
C LYS A 82 -9.14 -8.45 0.16
N ASP A 83 -9.83 -8.02 -0.88
CA ASP A 83 -11.11 -7.31 -0.85
C ASP A 83 -12.19 -8.00 -0.03
N ASN A 84 -12.38 -9.30 -0.27
CA ASN A 84 -13.41 -10.06 0.42
C ASN A 84 -13.03 -10.31 1.88
N ASP A 85 -11.75 -10.56 2.18
CA ASP A 85 -11.29 -10.70 3.57
C ASP A 85 -11.54 -9.40 4.33
N PHE A 86 -11.24 -8.24 3.73
CA PHE A 86 -11.51 -6.93 4.31
C PHE A 86 -13.00 -6.72 4.64
N ILE A 87 -13.88 -7.07 3.70
CA ILE A 87 -15.33 -6.92 3.88
C ILE A 87 -15.88 -7.92 4.92
N ASN A 88 -15.45 -9.18 4.85
CA ASN A 88 -15.93 -10.25 5.74
C ASN A 88 -15.49 -10.03 7.19
N ASP A 89 -14.28 -9.48 7.38
CA ASP A 89 -13.77 -9.09 8.70
C ASP A 89 -14.49 -7.87 9.28
N GLY A 90 -15.32 -7.18 8.48
CA GLY A 90 -15.94 -5.91 8.88
C GLY A 90 -14.92 -4.79 9.09
N GLN A 91 -13.73 -4.91 8.50
CA GLN A 91 -12.66 -3.93 8.67
C GLN A 91 -13.08 -2.56 8.14
N LYS A 92 -12.68 -1.51 8.85
CA LYS A 92 -12.86 -0.11 8.47
C LYS A 92 -11.58 0.66 8.74
N ILE A 93 -11.42 1.79 8.06
CA ILE A 93 -10.27 2.69 8.21
C ILE A 93 -10.80 3.99 8.82
N TYR A 94 -10.59 4.18 10.12
CA TYR A 94 -11.15 5.29 10.87
C TYR A 94 -10.22 6.50 10.84
N ILE A 95 -10.36 7.38 9.84
CA ILE A 95 -9.61 8.64 9.76
C ILE A 95 -10.57 9.82 9.92
N ASP A 96 -10.06 10.97 10.35
CA ASP A 96 -10.87 12.18 10.49
C ASP A 96 -11.34 12.71 9.12
N GLU A 97 -12.36 13.57 9.13
CA GLU A 97 -13.00 14.06 7.92
C GLU A 97 -12.07 14.92 7.05
N GLU A 98 -11.09 15.61 7.66
CA GLU A 98 -10.11 16.44 6.95
C GLU A 98 -9.12 15.55 6.19
N ASN A 99 -8.51 14.58 6.86
CA ASN A 99 -7.61 13.60 6.29
C ASN A 99 -8.33 12.73 5.25
N LYS A 100 -9.58 12.35 5.48
CA LYS A 100 -10.43 11.65 4.51
C LYS A 100 -10.58 12.45 3.23
N LYS A 101 -10.93 13.74 3.33
CA LYS A 101 -11.07 14.63 2.18
C LYS A 101 -9.75 14.79 1.42
N ILE A 102 -8.64 14.99 2.14
CA ILE A 102 -7.30 15.12 1.54
C ILE A 102 -6.91 13.82 0.81
N PHE A 103 -7.11 12.67 1.45
CA PHE A 103 -6.80 11.36 0.88
C PHE A 103 -7.62 11.09 -0.38
N LEU A 104 -8.93 11.32 -0.34
CA LEU A 104 -9.80 11.10 -1.49
C LEU A 104 -9.47 12.05 -2.65
N ASP A 105 -9.16 13.33 -2.38
CA ASP A 105 -8.81 14.25 -3.47
C ASP A 105 -7.46 13.89 -4.13
N LYS A 106 -6.49 13.37 -3.36
CA LYS A 106 -5.25 12.77 -3.90
C LYS A 106 -5.54 11.55 -4.75
N LEU A 107 -6.29 10.59 -4.19
CA LEU A 107 -6.66 9.35 -4.88
C LEU A 107 -7.38 9.64 -6.19
N ARG A 108 -8.30 10.59 -6.22
CA ARG A 108 -9.03 11.01 -7.42
C ARG A 108 -8.08 11.46 -8.53
N LYS A 109 -7.15 12.38 -8.23
CA LYS A 109 -6.16 12.88 -9.19
C LYS A 109 -5.25 11.77 -9.69
N ASP A 110 -4.80 10.90 -8.79
CA ASP A 110 -3.93 9.77 -9.12
C ASP A 110 -4.62 8.78 -10.07
N VAL A 111 -5.87 8.40 -9.80
CA VAL A 111 -6.60 7.44 -10.66
C VAL A 111 -7.05 8.05 -11.98
N GLU A 112 -7.33 9.36 -12.01
CA GLU A 112 -7.54 10.11 -13.26
C GLU A 112 -6.28 10.07 -14.13
N PHE A 113 -5.10 10.32 -13.54
CA PHE A 113 -3.81 10.22 -14.22
C PHE A 113 -3.52 8.81 -14.75
N LEU A 114 -3.75 7.77 -13.93
CA LEU A 114 -3.58 6.37 -14.36
C LEU A 114 -4.52 6.01 -15.52
N ALA A 115 -5.77 6.47 -15.49
CA ALA A 115 -6.73 6.26 -16.57
C ALA A 115 -6.29 6.94 -17.88
N LEU A 116 -5.77 8.18 -17.80
CA LEU A 116 -5.23 8.90 -18.96
C LEU A 116 -4.06 8.13 -19.63
N LEU A 117 -3.22 7.49 -18.83
CA LEU A 117 -2.13 6.63 -19.30
C LEU A 117 -2.58 5.22 -19.69
N LYS A 118 -3.89 4.92 -19.59
CA LYS A 118 -4.49 3.60 -19.86
C LYS A 118 -3.88 2.50 -19.02
N LEU A 119 -3.48 2.84 -17.80
CA LEU A 119 -2.99 1.89 -16.80
C LEU A 119 -4.19 1.31 -16.06
N MET A 120 -4.15 0.01 -15.78
CA MET A 120 -5.22 -0.67 -15.07
C MET A 120 -4.65 -1.66 -14.08
N ASP A 121 -5.55 -2.36 -13.39
CA ASP A 121 -5.21 -3.52 -12.58
C ASP A 121 -4.33 -3.19 -11.36
N TYR A 122 -4.17 -1.90 -11.03
CA TYR A 122 -3.55 -1.39 -9.81
C TYR A 122 -4.41 -1.63 -8.57
N SER A 123 -3.77 -1.70 -7.41
CA SER A 123 -4.39 -1.93 -6.11
C SER A 123 -4.04 -0.80 -5.13
N LEU A 124 -4.85 -0.60 -4.09
CA LEU A 124 -4.46 0.16 -2.90
C LEU A 124 -3.86 -0.82 -1.89
N LEU A 125 -2.57 -0.67 -1.61
CA LEU A 125 -1.92 -1.35 -0.51
C LEU A 125 -2.27 -0.61 0.78
N VAL A 126 -2.81 -1.33 1.77
CA VAL A 126 -3.13 -0.81 3.09
C VAL A 126 -2.37 -1.60 4.14
N GLY A 127 -1.56 -0.92 4.94
CA GLY A 127 -0.93 -1.45 6.15
C GLY A 127 -1.55 -0.80 7.37
N ILE A 128 -1.82 -1.60 8.41
CA ILE A 128 -2.35 -1.13 9.69
C ILE A 128 -1.32 -1.44 10.77
N HIS A 129 -0.94 -0.39 11.51
CA HIS A 129 -0.17 -0.48 12.74
C HIS A 129 -1.12 -0.22 13.92
N ASP A 130 -1.11 -1.09 14.91
CA ASP A 130 -1.88 -0.96 16.16
C ASP A 130 -0.90 -0.53 17.25
N VAL A 131 -1.11 0.67 17.79
CA VAL A 131 -0.15 1.33 18.69
C VAL A 131 -0.08 0.59 20.03
N GLU A 132 -1.24 0.20 20.58
CA GLU A 132 -1.31 -0.47 21.88
C GLU A 132 -0.73 -1.88 21.81
N ARG A 133 -0.96 -2.57 20.68
CA ARG A 133 -0.37 -3.89 20.44
C ARG A 133 1.16 -3.82 20.36
N ALA A 134 1.69 -2.84 19.63
CA ALA A 134 3.13 -2.70 19.46
C ALA A 134 3.84 -2.39 20.79
N GLU A 135 3.24 -1.54 21.64
CA GLU A 135 3.76 -1.28 22.99
C GLU A 135 3.83 -2.57 23.84
N GLN A 136 2.82 -3.44 23.77
CA GLN A 136 2.83 -4.71 24.51
C GLN A 136 3.93 -5.66 24.01
N GLU A 137 4.08 -5.77 22.68
CA GLU A 137 5.12 -6.60 22.06
C GLU A 137 6.54 -6.09 22.39
N GLU A 138 6.74 -4.77 22.53
CA GLU A 138 8.01 -4.18 22.97
C GLU A 138 8.35 -4.56 24.42
N VAL A 139 7.39 -4.43 25.36
CA VAL A 139 7.62 -4.80 26.77
C VAL A 139 7.89 -6.29 26.94
N GLU A 140 7.14 -7.16 26.26
CA GLU A 140 7.36 -8.62 26.31
C GLU A 140 8.72 -9.04 25.72
N SER A 141 9.27 -8.26 24.79
CA SER A 141 10.61 -8.51 24.24
C SER A 141 11.73 -8.11 25.21
N GLU A 142 11.56 -7.00 25.93
CA GLU A 142 12.52 -6.56 26.96
C GLU A 142 12.56 -7.51 28.16
N ASP A 143 11.42 -8.06 28.58
CA ASP A 143 11.35 -9.02 29.69
C ASP A 143 12.00 -10.38 29.36
N ASN A 144 11.94 -10.83 28.10
CA ASN A 144 12.60 -12.08 27.68
C ASN A 144 14.13 -11.95 27.53
N GLU A 145 14.66 -10.74 27.31
CA GLU A 145 16.10 -10.48 27.31
C GLU A 145 16.68 -10.37 28.74
N GLY A 146 15.84 -10.20 29.76
CA GLY A 146 16.23 -10.11 31.18
C GLY A 146 16.53 -11.46 31.86
N ASP A 147 16.20 -12.60 31.24
CA ASP A 147 16.38 -13.94 31.83
C ASP A 147 17.69 -14.65 31.40
N GLU A 148 18.53 -14.02 30.56
CA GLU A 148 19.92 -14.45 30.29
C GLU A 148 20.94 -13.64 31.13
N GLU A 149 20.75 -13.53 32.44
CA GLU A 149 21.84 -13.14 33.36
C GLU A 149 22.83 -14.31 33.56
N GLY A 150 23.62 -14.58 32.51
CA GLY A 150 24.89 -15.28 32.61
C GLY A 150 25.99 -14.31 33.00
N GLU A 151 26.56 -14.48 34.19
CA GLU A 151 27.69 -13.74 34.75
C GLU A 151 28.76 -13.35 33.69
N SER A 152 28.91 -12.05 33.42
CA SER A 152 30.18 -11.51 32.89
C SER A 152 30.40 -10.09 33.39
N ASP A 153 31.24 -9.99 34.41
CA ASP A 153 31.99 -8.80 34.79
C ASP A 153 32.75 -8.24 33.57
N GLY A 154 32.61 -6.94 33.29
CA GLY A 154 33.50 -6.25 32.33
C GLY A 154 32.90 -5.13 31.49
N GLY A 155 32.77 -3.94 32.09
CA GLY A 155 33.13 -2.67 31.44
C GLY A 155 32.27 -2.12 30.29
N ILE A 156 31.77 -0.90 30.48
CA ILE A 156 31.26 0.01 29.44
C ILE A 156 32.32 0.16 28.34
N VAL A 157 32.17 -0.55 27.22
CA VAL A 157 32.95 -0.30 26.00
C VAL A 157 32.14 0.66 25.13
N GLY A 158 32.46 1.95 25.24
CA GLY A 158 31.99 2.95 24.29
C GLY A 158 32.44 2.59 22.87
N THR A 159 31.50 2.55 21.94
CA THR A 159 31.81 2.45 20.51
C THR A 159 32.62 3.68 20.07
N PRO A 160 33.60 3.53 19.16
CA PRO A 160 34.41 4.66 18.69
C PRO A 160 33.56 5.73 17.96
N PRO A 161 33.90 7.01 18.08
CA PRO A 161 33.07 8.13 17.61
C PRO A 161 33.03 8.36 16.07
N ASP A 162 33.61 7.48 15.26
CA ASP A 162 33.84 7.73 13.82
C ASP A 162 33.01 6.85 12.86
N SER A 163 31.90 6.27 13.30
CA SER A 163 30.91 5.73 12.36
C SER A 163 30.13 6.90 11.72
N PRO A 164 30.08 7.04 10.38
CA PRO A 164 29.22 8.03 9.76
C PRO A 164 27.77 7.70 10.14
N SER A 165 27.16 8.54 10.97
CA SER A 165 25.75 8.42 11.36
C SER A 165 24.89 8.32 10.10
N ASN A 166 24.06 7.28 10.04
CA ASN A 166 22.95 7.24 9.10
C ASN A 166 22.12 8.50 9.33
N THR A 167 21.93 9.31 8.30
CA THR A 167 21.10 10.53 8.32
C THR A 167 19.60 10.25 8.48
N LEU A 168 19.24 9.06 8.97
CA LEU A 168 17.87 8.64 9.32
C LEU A 168 17.64 8.65 10.84
N ASP A 169 18.66 8.91 11.65
CA ASP A 169 18.51 9.10 13.09
C ASP A 169 17.96 10.50 13.40
N SER A 170 16.65 10.66 13.18
CA SER A 170 15.87 11.69 13.84
C SER A 170 15.94 11.43 15.36
N ASN A 171 16.95 12.02 16.01
CA ASN A 171 17.32 11.93 17.43
C ASN A 171 16.27 12.46 18.42
N LYS A 172 14.99 12.19 18.18
CA LYS A 172 13.92 12.38 19.16
C LYS A 172 13.17 11.06 19.31
N PRO A 173 13.09 10.49 20.52
CA PRO A 173 12.14 9.41 20.76
C PRO A 173 10.76 9.96 20.40
N LEU A 174 10.19 9.40 19.35
CA LEU A 174 8.82 9.67 18.94
C LEU A 174 7.92 8.96 19.94
N SER A 175 6.80 9.58 20.29
CA SER A 175 5.85 8.91 21.19
C SER A 175 5.21 7.72 20.46
N PRO A 176 4.63 6.75 21.19
CA PRO A 176 4.00 5.61 20.54
C PRO A 176 2.90 6.01 19.54
N GLY A 177 3.05 5.53 18.31
CA GLY A 177 2.20 5.87 17.17
C GLY A 177 2.53 7.21 16.48
N ASP A 178 3.57 7.92 16.89
CA ASP A 178 4.11 9.05 16.14
C ASP A 178 5.04 8.57 15.02
N PHE A 179 5.02 9.30 13.92
CA PHE A 179 5.87 9.08 12.75
C PHE A 179 6.30 10.43 12.17
N ASP A 180 7.39 10.42 11.40
CA ASP A 180 7.82 11.59 10.64
C ASP A 180 7.10 11.63 9.29
N PRO A 181 6.20 12.60 9.04
CA PRO A 181 5.42 12.67 7.80
C PRO A 181 6.28 12.96 6.56
N THR A 182 7.54 13.36 6.71
CA THR A 182 8.49 13.54 5.60
C THR A 182 9.15 12.23 5.17
N ILE A 183 9.21 11.25 6.08
CA ILE A 183 9.74 9.91 5.82
C ILE A 183 8.59 8.98 5.46
N ASP A 184 7.60 8.90 6.34
CA ASP A 184 6.42 8.04 6.28
C ASP A 184 5.27 8.77 5.58
N VAL A 185 5.51 9.17 4.33
CA VAL A 185 4.64 10.06 3.54
C VAL A 185 3.24 9.51 3.24
N TYR A 186 3.04 8.19 3.43
CA TYR A 186 1.78 7.47 3.19
C TYR A 186 0.98 7.21 4.47
N ALA A 187 1.49 7.68 5.62
CA ALA A 187 0.89 7.43 6.92
C ALA A 187 -0.21 8.43 7.27
N ILE A 188 -1.30 7.92 7.86
CA ILE A 188 -2.42 8.71 8.38
C ILE A 188 -2.82 8.13 9.74
N LYS A 189 -2.94 8.97 10.76
CA LYS A 189 -3.38 8.55 12.09
C LYS A 189 -4.87 8.27 12.11
N SER A 190 -5.29 7.33 12.95
CA SER A 190 -6.71 7.12 13.21
C SER A 190 -7.34 8.32 13.89
N HIS A 191 -8.64 8.51 13.67
CA HIS A 191 -9.45 9.49 14.38
C HIS A 191 -9.47 9.21 15.90
N GLU A 192 -9.64 10.25 16.73
CA GLU A 192 -9.63 10.14 18.20
C GLU A 192 -10.71 9.21 18.74
N ASN A 193 -11.88 9.16 18.08
CA ASN A 193 -12.98 8.25 18.44
C ASN A 193 -12.86 6.86 17.79
N SER A 194 -11.70 6.52 17.22
CA SER A 194 -11.46 5.18 16.68
C SER A 194 -11.51 4.15 17.81
N PRO A 195 -12.06 2.94 17.58
CA PRO A 195 -12.05 1.87 18.59
C PRO A 195 -10.65 1.45 19.05
N ARG A 196 -9.65 1.68 18.20
CA ARG A 196 -8.24 1.41 18.44
C ARG A 196 -7.40 2.58 17.97
N LYS A 197 -6.29 2.86 18.67
CA LYS A 197 -5.30 3.83 18.22
C LYS A 197 -4.43 3.18 17.14
N GLU A 198 -4.67 3.54 15.89
CA GLU A 198 -4.05 2.93 14.73
C GLU A 198 -3.33 3.97 13.85
N VAL A 199 -2.33 3.51 13.10
CA VAL A 199 -1.72 4.27 12.00
C VAL A 199 -1.90 3.48 10.71
N TYR A 200 -2.49 4.13 9.70
CA TYR A 200 -2.75 3.55 8.39
C TYR A 200 -1.71 4.01 7.38
N PHE A 201 -1.09 3.06 6.68
CA PHE A 201 -0.19 3.31 5.56
C PHE A 201 -0.90 2.94 4.26
N MET A 202 -1.15 3.91 3.38
CA MET A 202 -1.96 3.69 2.18
C MET A 202 -1.31 4.25 0.93
N ALA A 203 -1.09 3.39 -0.07
CA ALA A 203 -0.53 3.79 -1.36
C ALA A 203 -1.07 2.93 -2.51
N VAL A 204 -1.12 3.51 -3.71
CA VAL A 204 -1.46 2.78 -4.93
C VAL A 204 -0.23 2.02 -5.43
N ILE A 205 -0.39 0.74 -5.76
CA ILE A 205 0.68 -0.16 -6.22
C ILE A 205 0.31 -0.83 -7.56
N ASP A 206 1.28 -1.55 -8.16
CA ASP A 206 1.10 -2.32 -9.40
C ASP A 206 0.63 -1.50 -10.61
N ILE A 207 1.10 -0.26 -10.73
CA ILE A 207 0.63 0.70 -11.75
C ILE A 207 1.24 0.51 -13.15
N LEU A 208 2.14 -0.46 -13.36
CA LEU A 208 2.86 -0.60 -14.64
C LEU A 208 2.13 -1.48 -15.68
N GLN A 209 0.92 -1.95 -15.36
CA GLN A 209 0.13 -2.78 -16.27
C GLN A 209 -0.65 -1.92 -17.27
N HIS A 210 -0.11 -1.81 -18.48
CA HIS A 210 -0.76 -1.08 -19.56
C HIS A 210 -1.92 -1.87 -20.18
N TYR A 211 -3.02 -1.19 -20.49
CA TYR A 211 -4.13 -1.77 -21.23
C TYR A 211 -3.74 -2.02 -22.68
N ASP A 212 -3.26 -3.23 -22.96
CA ASP A 212 -2.68 -3.53 -24.25
C ASP A 212 -3.71 -3.94 -25.33
N ALA A 213 -3.43 -3.53 -26.57
CA ALA A 213 -4.33 -3.54 -27.73
C ALA A 213 -4.92 -4.92 -28.12
N LYS A 214 -4.45 -6.03 -27.54
CA LYS A 214 -5.05 -7.37 -27.68
C LYS A 214 -6.51 -7.41 -27.17
N LYS A 215 -6.87 -6.58 -26.17
CA LYS A 215 -8.27 -6.45 -25.72
C LYS A 215 -9.11 -5.55 -26.62
N LYS A 216 -8.52 -4.58 -27.34
CA LYS A 216 -9.21 -3.82 -28.41
C LYS A 216 -9.65 -4.72 -29.56
N ALA A 217 -8.81 -5.66 -29.99
CA ALA A 217 -9.18 -6.65 -31.00
C ALA A 217 -10.31 -7.57 -30.53
N ALA A 218 -10.27 -8.02 -29.27
CA ALA A 218 -11.35 -8.81 -28.67
C ALA A 218 -12.66 -8.01 -28.51
N HIS A 219 -12.57 -6.71 -28.15
CA HIS A 219 -13.71 -5.80 -28.06
C HIS A 219 -14.33 -5.55 -29.43
N ALA A 220 -13.52 -5.22 -30.43
CA ALA A 220 -13.96 -5.00 -31.81
C ALA A 220 -14.60 -6.26 -32.42
N ALA A 221 -13.95 -7.42 -32.29
CA ALA A 221 -14.48 -8.68 -32.79
C ALA A 221 -15.81 -9.10 -32.12
N LYS A 222 -15.99 -8.81 -30.83
CA LYS A 222 -17.23 -9.14 -30.10
C LYS A 222 -18.38 -8.16 -30.38
N THR A 223 -18.09 -6.88 -30.60
CA THR A 223 -19.08 -5.87 -31.00
C THR A 223 -19.71 -6.21 -32.36
N VAL A 224 -18.87 -6.71 -33.29
CA VAL A 224 -19.31 -7.15 -34.61
C VAL A 224 -20.16 -8.44 -34.55
N LYS A 225 -19.92 -9.32 -33.57
CA LYS A 225 -20.58 -10.62 -33.48
C LYS A 225 -21.91 -10.61 -32.68
N HIS A 226 -22.12 -9.66 -31.76
CA HIS A 226 -23.29 -9.64 -30.85
C HIS A 226 -24.11 -8.35 -30.90
N GLY A 227 -23.82 -7.43 -31.82
CA GLY A 227 -24.52 -6.15 -31.97
C GLY A 227 -24.12 -5.12 -30.89
N ALA A 228 -24.44 -3.85 -31.17
CA ALA A 228 -24.02 -2.68 -30.38
C ALA A 228 -24.53 -2.64 -28.92
N GLY A 229 -25.33 -3.63 -28.49
CA GLY A 229 -25.92 -3.75 -27.16
C GLY A 229 -25.36 -4.88 -26.30
N ALA A 230 -24.35 -5.62 -26.74
CA ALA A 230 -23.65 -6.53 -25.85
C ALA A 230 -22.83 -5.71 -24.84
N GLU A 231 -23.10 -5.81 -23.55
CA GLU A 231 -22.21 -5.25 -22.51
C GLU A 231 -20.84 -5.94 -22.61
N ILE A 232 -19.90 -5.28 -23.29
CA ILE A 232 -18.62 -5.88 -23.63
C ILE A 232 -17.72 -5.95 -22.40
N SER A 233 -17.23 -7.18 -22.15
CA SER A 233 -16.56 -7.63 -20.94
C SER A 233 -15.12 -7.11 -20.71
N THR A 234 -14.77 -5.95 -21.22
CA THR A 234 -13.47 -5.31 -20.98
C THR A 234 -13.72 -3.95 -20.36
N VAL A 235 -13.51 -3.86 -19.05
CA VAL A 235 -13.60 -2.60 -18.31
C VAL A 235 -12.53 -1.68 -18.87
N ASN A 236 -12.95 -0.57 -19.45
CA ASN A 236 -12.05 0.48 -19.94
C ASN A 236 -11.35 1.15 -18.73
N PRO A 237 -10.07 1.57 -18.81
CA PRO A 237 -9.38 2.33 -17.77
C PRO A 237 -10.23 3.35 -16.99
N GLU A 238 -11.08 4.16 -17.64
CA GLU A 238 -11.93 5.14 -16.95
C GLU A 238 -13.03 4.50 -16.08
N GLN A 239 -13.57 3.35 -16.50
CA GLN A 239 -14.54 2.61 -15.68
C GLN A 239 -13.84 1.91 -14.51
N TYR A 240 -12.60 1.47 -14.71
CA TYR A 240 -11.80 0.86 -13.66
C TYR A 240 -11.46 1.88 -12.57
N SER A 241 -10.96 3.06 -12.97
CA SER A 241 -10.61 4.13 -12.05
C SER A 241 -11.80 4.61 -11.23
N LYS A 242 -12.97 4.79 -11.86
CA LYS A 242 -14.20 5.17 -11.17
C LYS A 242 -14.60 4.14 -10.12
N ARG A 243 -14.68 2.85 -10.51
CA ARG A 243 -15.05 1.79 -9.55
C ARG A 243 -14.04 1.69 -8.40
N PHE A 244 -12.77 1.96 -8.67
CA PHE A 244 -11.70 1.92 -7.67
C PHE A 244 -11.87 3.03 -6.66
N TYR A 245 -12.05 4.27 -7.14
CA TYR A 245 -12.36 5.40 -6.30
C TYR A 245 -13.63 5.17 -5.44
N ASP A 246 -14.71 4.69 -6.07
CA ASP A 246 -15.98 4.43 -5.39
C ASP A 246 -15.81 3.38 -4.28
N PHE A 247 -15.14 2.26 -4.57
CA PHE A 247 -14.88 1.21 -3.59
C PHE A 247 -14.04 1.71 -2.40
N ILE A 248 -12.95 2.42 -2.65
CA ILE A 248 -12.12 2.97 -1.56
C ILE A 248 -12.90 4.00 -0.73
N THR A 249 -13.81 4.75 -1.35
CA THR A 249 -14.69 5.67 -0.60
C THR A 249 -15.60 4.93 0.39
N THR A 250 -16.06 3.71 0.07
CA THR A 250 -16.97 2.93 0.95
C THR A 250 -16.30 2.27 2.17
N ILE A 251 -14.97 2.09 2.13
CA ILE A 251 -14.23 1.48 3.25
C ILE A 251 -13.82 2.51 4.31
N LEU A 252 -13.95 3.81 3.99
CA LEU A 252 -13.69 4.96 4.84
C LEU A 252 -15.04 5.47 5.41
N PRO A 253 -15.45 5.06 6.63
CA PRO A 253 -16.70 5.49 7.26
C PRO A 253 -16.77 7.02 7.40
#